data_AF-A0A1I0LVS9-F1
#
_entry.id   AF-A0A1I0LVS9-F1
#
_cell.length_a   1.000
_cell.length_b   1.000
_cell.length_c   1.000
_cell.angle_alpha   90.00
_cell.angle_beta   90.00
_cell.angle_gamma   90.00
#
_symmetry.space_group_name_H-M   'P 1'
#
loop_
_entity.id
_entity.type
_entity.pdbx_description
1 polymer ?
#
loop_
_entity_poly.entity_id
_entity_poly.type
_entity_poly.pdbx_seq_one_letter_code
_entity_poly.pdbx_strand_id
1 'polypeptide(L)'
;MTIDALAPFRWLRSPDGDRGDVLGEIYCVTLLRGLDPAEVLRRFGARTSTQMSFDELDLAVCDFTMATGGGEGGGWVGVIAAGDGCAAVEPMGWSGLDGPTLARLSVGTDVVSVLRHDYACDYFHYAADGLVVTAFDPAAPEHRFGADADRLADLMREFGLPLEEGSEEEWDQRYEDLSEHGLERMFAMGARLTGVTFTADLLNGPLLVGAIAVQRLPLRGLPGARLPCRRRSSLECWQECVQVCRLTQILDILCPLGGRTAEPRAVALGAAAWPLQNRGRYPGGSRSEVSRHVARCASYRS
;
A
#
# COMPACT_ATOMS: atom_id res chain seq x y z
N MET A 1 32.17 1.98 -13.90
CA MET A 1 31.03 2.91 -13.89
C MET A 1 30.04 2.36 -12.89
N THR A 2 29.87 3.01 -11.76
CA THR A 2 28.80 2.66 -10.81
C THR A 2 27.50 3.14 -11.45
N ILE A 3 26.63 2.21 -11.86
CA ILE A 3 25.30 2.57 -12.34
C ILE A 3 24.56 3.16 -11.14
N ASP A 4 24.05 4.37 -11.29
CA ASP A 4 23.17 5.01 -10.32
C ASP A 4 21.86 4.22 -10.24
N ALA A 5 21.73 3.36 -9.23
CA ALA A 5 20.61 2.45 -9.07
C ALA A 5 19.27 3.17 -8.83
N LEU A 6 19.28 4.44 -8.43
CA LEU A 6 18.09 5.24 -8.17
C LEU A 6 17.60 5.98 -9.41
N ALA A 7 18.45 6.15 -10.43
CA ALA A 7 18.13 6.94 -11.62
C ALA A 7 16.79 6.55 -12.30
N PRO A 8 16.42 5.26 -12.44
CA PRO A 8 15.14 4.87 -13.06
C PRO A 8 13.90 5.28 -12.26
N PHE A 9 14.05 5.66 -10.99
CA PHE A 9 12.95 5.89 -10.05
C PHE A 9 12.82 7.35 -9.63
N ARG A 10 13.72 8.23 -10.07
CA ARG A 10 13.68 9.67 -9.75
C ARG A 10 12.39 10.38 -10.20
N TRP A 11 11.66 9.80 -11.16
CA TRP A 11 10.36 10.33 -11.58
C TRP A 11 9.28 10.23 -10.50
N LEU A 12 9.49 9.37 -9.48
CA LEU A 12 8.61 9.26 -8.31
C LEU A 12 8.78 10.43 -7.33
N ARG A 13 9.85 11.23 -7.49
CA ARG A 13 10.04 12.49 -6.76
C ARG A 13 9.15 13.54 -7.39
N SER A 14 7.87 13.53 -7.08
CA SER A 14 7.05 14.70 -7.38
C SER A 14 7.24 15.72 -6.26
N PRO A 15 7.71 16.95 -6.55
CA PRO A 15 7.57 18.03 -5.61
C PRO A 15 6.08 18.27 -5.37
N ASP A 16 5.68 18.34 -4.10
CA ASP A 16 4.30 18.46 -3.62
C ASP A 16 3.37 19.20 -4.60
N GLY A 17 2.44 18.46 -5.21
CA GLY A 17 1.27 19.03 -5.88
C GLY A 17 1.45 19.55 -7.32
N ASP A 18 2.56 19.27 -8.02
CA ASP A 18 2.65 19.60 -9.44
C ASP A 18 1.91 18.57 -10.32
N ARG A 19 1.43 19.02 -11.49
CA ARG A 19 0.67 18.23 -12.48
C ARG A 19 1.44 17.01 -13.03
N GLY A 20 2.72 16.87 -12.68
CA GLY A 20 3.60 15.76 -13.05
C GLY A 20 3.50 14.52 -12.14
N ASP A 21 2.79 14.57 -11.01
CA ASP A 21 2.53 13.37 -10.21
C ASP A 21 1.47 12.50 -10.89
N VAL A 22 1.96 11.52 -11.66
CA VAL A 22 1.13 10.58 -12.43
C VAL A 22 0.40 9.62 -11.49
N LEU A 23 1.04 9.17 -10.42
CA LEU A 23 0.45 8.20 -9.48
C LEU A 23 -0.33 8.86 -8.34
N GLY A 24 -0.04 10.13 -8.05
CA GLY A 24 -0.75 10.94 -7.08
C GLY A 24 -0.34 10.71 -5.63
N GLU A 25 -1.18 11.20 -4.72
CA GLU A 25 -0.93 11.27 -3.27
C GLU A 25 -1.03 9.91 -2.56
N ILE A 26 -1.76 8.95 -3.15
CA ILE A 26 -1.99 7.62 -2.59
C ILE A 26 -1.94 6.59 -3.71
N TYR A 27 -1.00 5.66 -3.63
CA TYR A 27 -0.91 4.55 -4.56
C TYR A 27 -0.12 3.39 -3.98
N CYS A 28 -0.45 2.18 -4.42
CA CYS A 28 0.33 0.98 -4.17
C CYS A 28 0.86 0.43 -5.49
N VAL A 29 2.15 0.11 -5.54
CA VAL A 29 2.76 -0.61 -6.67
C VAL A 29 3.34 -1.92 -6.17
N THR A 30 2.92 -3.03 -6.79
CA THR A 30 3.42 -4.36 -6.50
C THR A 30 4.24 -4.89 -7.67
N LEU A 31 5.50 -5.20 -7.44
CA LEU A 31 6.46 -5.76 -8.39
C LEU A 31 6.51 -7.27 -8.22
N LEU A 32 6.31 -8.02 -9.30
CA LEU A 32 6.18 -9.49 -9.26
C LEU A 32 7.13 -10.13 -10.26
N ARG A 33 8.02 -10.99 -9.77
CA ARG A 33 8.94 -11.77 -10.62
C ARG A 33 8.20 -12.86 -11.37
N GLY A 34 8.48 -13.03 -12.67
CA GLY A 34 8.13 -14.26 -13.41
C GLY A 34 6.65 -14.51 -13.67
N LEU A 35 5.75 -13.61 -13.28
CA LEU A 35 4.31 -13.78 -13.47
C LEU A 35 3.82 -13.00 -14.70
N ASP A 36 2.81 -13.54 -15.38
CA ASP A 36 2.10 -12.84 -16.43
C ASP A 36 0.98 -11.94 -15.86
N PRO A 37 0.55 -10.89 -16.58
CA PRO A 37 -0.44 -9.95 -16.07
C PRO A 37 -1.80 -10.57 -15.69
N ALA A 38 -2.26 -11.60 -16.41
CA ALA A 38 -3.55 -12.23 -16.14
C ALA A 38 -3.51 -13.08 -14.86
N GLU A 39 -2.39 -13.77 -14.64
CA GLU A 39 -2.13 -14.50 -13.40
C GLU A 39 -2.08 -13.56 -12.18
N VAL A 40 -1.42 -12.41 -12.32
CA VAL A 40 -1.38 -11.38 -11.26
C VAL A 40 -2.80 -10.93 -10.90
N LEU A 41 -3.61 -10.55 -11.89
CA LEU A 41 -5.01 -10.15 -11.65
C LEU A 41 -5.83 -11.24 -10.95
N ARG A 42 -5.66 -12.49 -11.36
CA ARG A 42 -6.33 -13.64 -10.73
C ARG A 42 -5.92 -13.80 -9.27
N ARG A 43 -4.65 -13.59 -8.92
CA ARG A 43 -4.14 -13.65 -7.54
C ARG A 43 -4.63 -12.48 -6.68
N PHE A 44 -4.78 -11.30 -7.26
CA PHE A 44 -5.49 -10.18 -6.65
C PHE A 44 -6.98 -10.47 -6.40
N GLY A 45 -7.57 -11.40 -7.15
CA GLY A 45 -8.97 -11.82 -7.01
C GLY A 45 -9.90 -11.22 -8.06
N ALA A 46 -9.36 -10.56 -9.09
CA ALA A 46 -10.15 -10.07 -10.21
C ALA A 46 -10.75 -11.25 -10.99
N ARG A 47 -12.05 -11.15 -11.27
CA ARG A 47 -12.80 -12.18 -12.01
C ARG A 47 -12.83 -11.94 -13.51
N THR A 48 -12.66 -10.69 -13.90
CA THR A 48 -12.68 -10.23 -15.28
C THR A 48 -11.58 -9.22 -15.45
N SER A 49 -11.05 -9.16 -16.66
CA SER A 49 -10.02 -8.19 -17.04
C SER A 49 -10.41 -7.48 -18.32
N THR A 50 -10.01 -6.22 -18.44
CA THR A 50 -10.12 -5.43 -19.67
C THR A 50 -8.83 -4.68 -19.91
N GLN A 51 -8.53 -4.37 -21.17
CA GLN A 51 -7.44 -3.45 -21.47
C GLN A 51 -7.91 -2.01 -21.25
N MET A 52 -7.06 -1.21 -20.60
CA MET A 52 -7.27 0.22 -20.35
C MET A 52 -5.92 0.94 -20.41
N SER A 53 -5.93 2.20 -20.82
CA SER A 53 -4.85 3.15 -20.52
C SER A 53 -4.81 3.49 -19.03
N PHE A 54 -3.72 4.11 -18.58
CA PHE A 54 -3.62 4.54 -17.19
C PHE A 54 -4.67 5.60 -16.83
N ASP A 55 -4.96 6.54 -17.74
CA ASP A 55 -5.99 7.56 -17.55
C ASP A 55 -7.40 6.95 -17.41
N GLU A 56 -7.71 5.90 -18.19
CA GLU A 56 -8.98 5.18 -18.05
C GLU A 56 -9.09 4.44 -16.71
N LEU A 57 -7.98 3.86 -16.23
CA LEU A 57 -7.92 3.27 -14.89
C LEU A 57 -8.13 4.33 -13.80
N ASP A 58 -7.44 5.48 -13.89
CA ASP A 58 -7.57 6.58 -12.92
C ASP A 58 -9.01 7.10 -12.85
N LEU A 59 -9.68 7.25 -14.01
CA LEU A 59 -11.10 7.61 -14.06
C LEU A 59 -12.01 6.57 -13.39
N ALA A 60 -11.75 5.27 -13.61
CA ALA A 60 -12.52 4.19 -12.99
C ALA A 60 -12.32 4.13 -11.46
N VAL A 61 -11.09 4.37 -11.00
CA VAL A 61 -10.74 4.53 -9.59
C VAL A 61 -11.46 5.73 -8.99
N CYS A 62 -11.41 6.90 -9.63
CA CYS A 62 -12.09 8.10 -9.15
C CYS A 62 -13.61 7.87 -8.97
N ASP A 63 -14.26 7.26 -9.96
CA ASP A 63 -15.69 6.95 -9.89
C ASP A 63 -16.00 5.99 -8.72
N PHE A 64 -15.15 4.98 -8.50
CA PHE A 64 -15.29 4.03 -7.39
C PHE A 64 -15.07 4.70 -6.02
N THR A 65 -13.98 5.46 -5.86
CA THR A 65 -13.64 6.18 -4.64
C THR A 65 -14.73 7.20 -4.28
N MET A 66 -15.30 7.92 -5.25
CA MET A 66 -16.46 8.79 -5.01
C MET A 66 -17.68 8.01 -4.50
N ALA A 67 -17.97 6.86 -5.12
CA ALA A 67 -19.14 6.05 -4.77
C ALA A 67 -19.02 5.42 -3.37
N THR A 68 -17.82 5.09 -2.93
CA THR A 68 -17.54 4.45 -1.62
C THR A 68 -17.12 5.43 -0.53
N GLY A 69 -16.90 6.71 -0.88
CA GLY A 69 -16.32 7.70 0.03
C GLY A 69 -14.84 7.43 0.37
N GLY A 70 -14.17 6.60 -0.44
CA GLY A 70 -12.74 6.28 -0.34
C GLY A 70 -12.33 5.28 0.73
N GLY A 71 -13.26 4.85 1.60
CA GLY A 71 -12.95 3.88 2.67
C GLY A 71 -12.61 2.47 2.17
N GLU A 72 -12.96 2.14 0.92
CA GLU A 72 -12.64 0.86 0.27
C GLU A 72 -11.45 0.97 -0.71
N GLY A 73 -10.73 2.09 -0.68
CA GLY A 73 -9.64 2.39 -1.61
C GLY A 73 -10.13 2.65 -3.04
N GLY A 74 -9.27 2.37 -4.02
CA GLY A 74 -9.54 2.58 -5.44
C GLY A 74 -10.34 1.47 -6.11
N GLY A 75 -10.38 0.27 -5.52
CA GLY A 75 -11.21 -0.86 -5.98
C GLY A 75 -10.77 -1.54 -7.29
N TRP A 76 -9.72 -1.03 -7.93
CA TRP A 76 -9.16 -1.52 -9.19
C TRP A 76 -7.65 -1.68 -9.10
N VAL A 77 -7.12 -2.59 -9.91
CA VAL A 77 -5.68 -2.74 -10.13
C VAL A 77 -5.41 -2.85 -11.63
N GLY A 78 -4.41 -2.13 -12.11
CA GLY A 78 -3.87 -2.29 -13.46
C GLY A 78 -2.55 -3.03 -13.44
N VAL A 79 -2.35 -3.97 -14.35
CA VAL A 79 -1.13 -4.77 -14.42
C VAL A 79 -0.45 -4.59 -15.78
N ILE A 80 0.84 -4.33 -15.75
CA ILE A 80 1.70 -4.12 -16.91
C ILE A 80 2.87 -5.11 -16.85
N ALA A 81 3.19 -5.73 -17.99
CA ALA A 81 4.40 -6.54 -18.13
C ALA A 81 5.65 -5.66 -18.14
N ALA A 82 6.68 -6.06 -17.39
CA ALA A 82 7.92 -5.32 -17.24
C ALA A 82 9.10 -6.30 -17.12
N GLY A 83 9.87 -6.43 -18.21
CA GLY A 83 10.91 -7.46 -18.32
C GLY A 83 10.32 -8.86 -18.24
N ASP A 84 10.91 -9.71 -17.41
CA ASP A 84 10.46 -11.08 -17.15
C ASP A 84 9.39 -11.17 -16.03
N GLY A 85 8.78 -10.05 -15.64
CA GLY A 85 7.77 -10.00 -14.60
C GLY A 85 6.68 -8.96 -14.88
N CYS A 86 6.01 -8.51 -13.82
CA CYS A 86 4.93 -7.52 -13.90
C CYS A 86 5.04 -6.45 -12.81
N ALA A 87 4.51 -5.28 -13.10
CA ALA A 87 4.13 -4.28 -12.12
C ALA A 87 2.60 -4.17 -12.07
N ALA A 88 2.03 -4.29 -10.88
CA ALA A 88 0.63 -4.01 -10.60
C ALA A 88 0.52 -2.66 -9.90
N VAL A 89 -0.40 -1.80 -10.34
CA VAL A 89 -0.58 -0.44 -9.85
C VAL A 89 -2.01 -0.26 -9.37
N GLU A 90 -2.16 0.20 -8.14
CA GLU A 90 -3.42 0.52 -7.48
C GLU A 90 -3.46 2.01 -7.14
N PRO A 91 -3.96 2.89 -8.02
CA PRO A 91 -4.24 4.27 -7.65
C PRO A 91 -5.28 4.31 -6.52
N MET A 92 -5.05 5.12 -5.49
CA MET A 92 -5.90 5.20 -4.28
C MET A 92 -6.12 3.84 -3.58
N GLY A 93 -5.30 2.83 -3.83
CA GLY A 93 -5.46 1.48 -3.29
C GLY A 93 -4.25 0.97 -2.52
N TRP A 94 -4.47 -0.10 -1.76
CA TRP A 94 -3.48 -0.70 -0.85
C TRP A 94 -3.68 -2.22 -0.69
N SER A 95 -4.38 -2.87 -1.63
CA SER A 95 -4.65 -4.32 -1.54
C SER A 95 -3.36 -5.13 -1.67
N GLY A 96 -2.33 -4.59 -2.33
CA GLY A 96 -0.99 -5.15 -2.40
C GLY A 96 -0.25 -5.21 -1.06
N LEU A 97 -0.78 -4.60 0.01
CA LEU A 97 -0.28 -4.78 1.38
C LEU A 97 -1.11 -5.75 2.24
N ASP A 98 -2.30 -6.14 1.77
CA ASP A 98 -3.15 -7.09 2.48
C ASP A 98 -2.46 -8.45 2.57
N GLY A 99 -2.28 -8.97 3.80
CA GLY A 99 -1.54 -10.20 4.06
C GLY A 99 -2.03 -11.41 3.22
N PRO A 100 -3.34 -11.72 3.21
CA PRO A 100 -3.91 -12.74 2.34
C PRO A 100 -3.62 -12.51 0.85
N THR A 101 -3.66 -11.27 0.38
CA THR A 101 -3.38 -10.93 -1.02
C THR A 101 -1.90 -11.10 -1.36
N LEU A 102 -0.99 -10.58 -0.53
CA LEU A 102 0.45 -10.80 -0.65
C LEU A 102 0.84 -12.27 -0.61
N ALA A 103 0.21 -13.05 0.28
CA ALA A 103 0.42 -14.49 0.35
C ALA A 103 0.03 -15.19 -0.96
N ARG A 104 -1.11 -14.82 -1.57
CA ARG A 104 -1.49 -15.37 -2.88
C ARG A 104 -0.53 -14.93 -3.99
N LEU A 105 -0.13 -13.66 -3.99
CA LEU A 105 0.76 -13.10 -5.01
C LEU A 105 2.13 -13.76 -5.00
N SER A 106 2.69 -14.02 -3.82
CA SER A 106 4.05 -14.54 -3.63
C SER A 106 4.21 -16.05 -3.75
N VAL A 107 3.15 -16.84 -4.00
CA VAL A 107 3.30 -18.30 -4.16
C VAL A 107 4.25 -18.62 -5.33
N GLY A 108 5.39 -19.23 -5.03
CA GLY A 108 6.39 -19.66 -6.01
C GLY A 108 7.20 -18.52 -6.64
N THR A 109 7.19 -17.32 -6.05
CA THR A 109 7.91 -16.16 -6.59
C THR A 109 8.20 -15.10 -5.54
N ASP A 110 9.05 -14.14 -5.89
CA ASP A 110 9.34 -12.94 -5.11
C ASP A 110 8.39 -11.80 -5.50
N VAL A 111 7.83 -11.16 -4.47
CA VAL A 111 6.92 -10.02 -4.61
C VAL A 111 7.37 -8.90 -3.69
N VAL A 112 7.41 -7.68 -4.22
CA VAL A 112 7.61 -6.47 -3.43
C VAL A 112 6.42 -5.55 -3.64
N SER A 113 5.84 -5.02 -2.57
CA SER A 113 4.80 -3.99 -2.63
C SER A 113 5.26 -2.73 -1.92
N VAL A 114 5.10 -1.60 -2.60
CA VAL A 114 5.43 -0.26 -2.10
C VAL A 114 4.15 0.57 -2.08
N LEU A 115 3.74 1.03 -0.90
CA LEU A 115 2.67 1.99 -0.72
C LEU A 115 3.26 3.36 -0.42
N ARG A 116 2.73 4.37 -1.10
CA ARG A 116 2.89 5.78 -0.78
C ARG A 116 1.55 6.33 -0.31
N HIS A 117 1.51 7.07 0.79
CA HIS A 117 0.24 7.57 1.35
C HIS A 117 0.40 8.87 2.16
N ASP A 118 0.03 10.03 1.60
CA ASP A 118 0.17 11.36 2.24
C ASP A 118 -0.53 11.52 3.60
N TYR A 119 -1.57 10.72 3.85
CA TYR A 119 -2.34 10.77 5.09
C TYR A 119 -2.08 9.60 6.04
N ALA A 120 -1.11 8.76 5.75
CA ALA A 120 -0.77 7.61 6.58
C ALA A 120 0.75 7.38 6.51
N CYS A 121 1.17 6.16 6.86
CA CYS A 121 2.53 5.75 6.63
C CYS A 121 2.66 5.15 5.23
N ASP A 122 3.82 5.38 4.62
CA ASP A 122 4.30 4.58 3.51
C ASP A 122 4.67 3.18 4.02
N TYR A 123 4.70 2.20 3.11
CA TYR A 123 5.10 0.85 3.48
C TYR A 123 5.85 0.14 2.36
N PHE A 124 6.87 -0.62 2.78
CA PHE A 124 7.56 -1.58 1.95
C PHE A 124 7.29 -2.98 2.48
N HIS A 125 6.74 -3.87 1.64
CA HIS A 125 6.55 -5.28 1.96
C HIS A 125 7.31 -6.15 0.95
N TYR A 126 8.17 -7.03 1.44
CA TYR A 126 8.74 -8.14 0.68
C TYR A 126 8.10 -9.45 1.11
N ALA A 127 7.56 -10.18 0.14
CA ALA A 127 6.95 -11.48 0.33
C ALA A 127 7.53 -12.51 -0.64
N ALA A 128 7.71 -13.74 -0.16
CA ALA A 128 8.18 -14.86 -0.95
C ALA A 128 7.48 -16.14 -0.46
N ASP A 129 7.10 -16.99 -1.41
CA ASP A 129 6.49 -18.30 -1.17
C ASP A 129 5.31 -18.29 -0.18
N GLY A 130 4.46 -17.26 -0.30
CA GLY A 130 3.24 -17.14 0.50
C GLY A 130 3.41 -16.50 1.88
N LEU A 131 4.60 -16.00 2.19
CA LEU A 131 4.91 -15.38 3.48
C LEU A 131 5.42 -13.95 3.29
N VAL A 132 4.93 -13.03 4.12
CA VAL A 132 5.58 -11.72 4.28
C VAL A 132 6.87 -11.94 5.04
N VAL A 133 8.00 -11.75 4.36
CA VAL A 133 9.34 -12.02 4.86
C VAL A 133 9.83 -10.83 5.67
N THR A 134 9.80 -9.65 5.06
CA THR A 134 10.25 -8.40 5.68
C THR A 134 9.31 -7.27 5.27
N ALA A 135 8.88 -6.46 6.24
CA ALA A 135 8.07 -5.28 6.02
C ALA A 135 8.49 -4.15 6.97
N PHE A 136 8.41 -2.90 6.50
CA PHE A 136 8.79 -1.71 7.27
C PHE A 136 8.15 -0.43 6.69
N ASP A 137 8.12 0.62 7.50
CA ASP A 137 7.85 2.00 7.07
C ASP A 137 9.19 2.66 6.69
N PRO A 138 9.35 3.24 5.49
CA PRO A 138 10.61 3.89 5.10
C PRO A 138 11.01 5.08 5.98
N ALA A 139 10.09 5.70 6.73
CA ALA A 139 10.42 6.71 7.73
C ALA A 139 10.98 6.11 9.02
N ALA A 140 10.76 4.81 9.27
CA ALA A 140 11.27 4.08 10.42
C ALA A 140 11.79 2.65 10.07
N PRO A 141 12.79 2.52 9.19
CA PRO A 141 13.34 1.23 8.73
C PRO A 141 13.94 0.33 9.83
N GLU A 142 14.29 0.88 10.99
CA GLU A 142 14.67 0.14 12.20
C GLU A 142 13.50 -0.69 12.76
N HIS A 143 12.25 -0.26 12.52
CA HIS A 143 11.02 -0.92 12.95
C HIS A 143 10.48 -1.83 11.84
N ARG A 144 11.14 -2.98 11.69
CA ARG A 144 10.82 -4.02 10.70
C ARG A 144 10.17 -5.26 11.32
N PHE A 145 9.31 -5.92 10.55
CA PHE A 145 8.58 -7.12 10.95
C PHE A 145 8.46 -8.12 9.80
N GLY A 146 7.93 -9.31 10.08
CA GLY A 146 7.75 -10.39 9.10
C GLY A 146 8.35 -11.72 9.59
N ALA A 147 8.28 -12.74 8.74
CA ALA A 147 8.79 -14.08 9.06
C ALA A 147 10.32 -14.12 9.24
N ASP A 148 11.04 -13.22 8.57
CA ASP A 148 12.49 -13.03 8.68
C ASP A 148 12.80 -11.53 8.48
N ALA A 149 12.54 -10.76 9.53
CA ALA A 149 12.56 -9.30 9.47
C ALA A 149 13.95 -8.72 9.11
N ASP A 150 15.03 -9.45 9.42
CA ASP A 150 16.42 -9.01 9.16
C ASP A 150 16.95 -9.45 7.79
N ARG A 151 16.18 -10.24 7.02
CA ARG A 151 16.63 -10.78 5.73
C ARG A 151 17.12 -9.72 4.74
N LEU A 152 16.54 -8.54 4.78
CA LEU A 152 16.89 -7.43 3.89
C LEU A 152 17.88 -6.43 4.50
N ALA A 153 18.41 -6.66 5.70
CA ALA A 153 19.22 -5.68 6.43
C ALA A 153 20.43 -5.18 5.62
N ASP A 154 21.18 -6.08 4.98
CA ASP A 154 22.34 -5.68 4.17
C ASP A 154 21.93 -4.88 2.93
N LEU A 155 20.82 -5.25 2.29
CA LEU A 155 20.27 -4.53 1.14
C LEU A 155 19.77 -3.14 1.54
N MET A 156 19.10 -3.03 2.69
CA MET A 156 18.65 -1.76 3.24
C MET A 156 19.84 -0.82 3.47
N ARG A 157 20.94 -1.33 4.06
CA ARG A 157 22.19 -0.56 4.23
C ARG A 157 22.82 -0.17 2.89
N GLU A 158 22.84 -1.07 1.89
CA GLU A 158 23.32 -0.77 0.53
C GLU A 158 22.57 0.43 -0.07
N PHE A 159 21.26 0.53 0.17
CA PHE A 159 20.42 1.64 -0.30
C PHE A 159 20.32 2.83 0.66
N GLY A 160 21.14 2.86 1.72
CA GLY A 160 21.21 4.00 2.64
C GLY A 160 20.02 4.11 3.61
N LEU A 161 19.31 3.01 3.87
CA LEU A 161 18.29 2.95 4.92
C LEU A 161 18.98 2.65 6.27
N PRO A 162 18.96 3.58 7.24
CA PRO A 162 19.53 3.38 8.57
C PRO A 162 18.73 2.36 9.40
N LEU A 163 19.38 1.36 10.00
CA LEU A 163 18.68 0.29 10.73
C LEU A 163 18.75 0.45 12.25
N GLU A 164 19.48 1.46 12.69
CA GLU A 164 19.74 1.79 14.07
C GLU A 164 19.04 3.12 14.42
N GLU A 165 18.58 3.24 15.68
CA GLU A 165 18.00 4.49 16.18
C GLU A 165 19.10 5.56 16.29
N GLY A 166 18.83 6.76 15.75
CA GLY A 166 19.71 7.92 15.84
C GLY A 166 19.38 8.82 17.05
N SER A 167 20.24 9.80 17.30
CA SER A 167 19.93 10.93 18.19
C SER A 167 18.84 11.83 17.59
N GLU A 168 18.25 12.72 18.41
CA GLU A 168 17.22 13.66 17.94
C GLU A 168 17.74 14.57 16.80
N GLU A 169 19.00 15.02 16.87
CA GLU A 169 19.62 15.86 15.84
C GLU A 169 19.84 15.10 14.52
N GLU A 170 20.20 13.81 14.60
CA GLU A 170 20.32 12.94 13.42
C GLU A 170 18.94 12.62 12.83
N TRP A 171 17.89 12.64 13.65
CA TRP A 171 16.51 12.32 13.25
C TRP A 171 15.96 13.31 12.23
N ASP A 172 16.16 14.61 12.41
CA ASP A 172 15.69 15.63 11.47
C ASP A 172 16.36 15.48 10.09
N GLN A 173 17.69 15.34 10.06
CA GLN A 173 18.44 15.17 8.82
C GLN A 173 18.06 13.86 8.10
N ARG A 174 17.88 12.78 8.87
CA ARG A 174 17.44 11.49 8.38
C ARG A 174 16.01 11.55 7.83
N TYR A 175 15.11 12.24 8.52
CA TYR A 175 13.74 12.40 8.08
C TYR A 175 13.66 13.17 6.76
N GLU A 176 14.40 14.27 6.63
CA GLU A 176 14.50 15.01 5.37
C GLU A 176 14.99 14.10 4.23
N ASP A 177 16.10 13.39 4.44
CA ASP A 177 16.66 12.46 3.44
C ASP A 177 15.69 11.33 3.07
N LEU A 178 15.04 10.68 4.05
CA LEU A 178 14.09 9.60 3.80
C LEU A 178 12.78 10.10 3.16
N SER A 179 12.32 11.31 3.50
CA SER A 179 11.15 11.90 2.85
C SER A 179 11.43 12.25 1.39
N GLU A 180 12.65 12.67 1.07
CA GLU A 180 13.02 13.08 -0.29
C GLU A 180 13.42 11.89 -1.19
N HIS A 181 14.00 10.84 -0.60
CA HIS A 181 14.63 9.73 -1.32
C HIS A 181 14.06 8.34 -1.02
N GLY A 182 13.17 8.22 -0.05
CA GLY A 182 12.69 6.94 0.46
C GLY A 182 11.97 6.12 -0.61
N LEU A 183 11.14 6.77 -1.43
CA LEU A 183 10.41 6.11 -2.52
C LEU A 183 11.37 5.52 -3.55
N GLU A 184 12.35 6.28 -4.05
CA GLU A 184 13.29 5.74 -5.04
C GLU A 184 14.09 4.56 -4.48
N ARG A 185 14.48 4.63 -3.21
CA ARG A 185 15.20 3.53 -2.53
C ARG A 185 14.33 2.28 -2.43
N MET A 186 13.06 2.42 -2.03
CA MET A 186 12.11 1.32 -1.97
C MET A 186 11.91 0.66 -3.34
N PHE A 187 11.68 1.45 -4.39
CA PHE A 187 11.51 0.90 -5.74
C PHE A 187 12.80 0.28 -6.29
N ALA A 188 13.97 0.85 -6.00
CA ALA A 188 15.25 0.27 -6.41
C ALA A 188 15.55 -1.05 -5.69
N MET A 189 15.26 -1.16 -4.40
CA MET A 189 15.28 -2.42 -3.67
C MET A 189 14.31 -3.43 -4.27
N GLY A 190 13.08 -2.99 -4.58
CA GLY A 190 12.06 -3.82 -5.23
C GLY A 190 12.53 -4.38 -6.58
N ALA A 191 13.14 -3.54 -7.40
CA ALA A 191 13.72 -3.96 -8.67
C ALA A 191 14.90 -4.93 -8.50
N ARG A 192 15.75 -4.74 -7.50
CA ARG A 192 16.82 -5.69 -7.17
C ARG A 192 16.26 -7.05 -6.76
N LEU A 193 15.23 -7.06 -5.91
CA LEU A 193 14.65 -8.27 -5.35
C LEU A 193 13.81 -9.06 -6.34
N THR A 194 13.15 -8.40 -7.29
CA THR A 194 12.21 -9.03 -8.23
C THR A 194 12.78 -9.15 -9.65
N GLY A 195 13.71 -8.28 -10.03
CA GLY A 195 14.16 -8.09 -11.42
C GLY A 195 13.24 -7.18 -12.24
N VAL A 196 12.21 -6.60 -11.62
CA VAL A 196 11.21 -5.75 -12.29
C VAL A 196 11.50 -4.27 -12.03
N THR A 197 11.79 -3.51 -13.08
CA THR A 197 12.02 -2.06 -12.99
C THR A 197 10.76 -1.30 -13.40
N PHE A 198 10.13 -0.61 -12.46
CA PHE A 198 8.95 0.21 -12.72
C PHE A 198 9.33 1.64 -13.14
N THR A 199 9.40 1.87 -14.46
CA THR A 199 9.66 3.20 -15.03
C THR A 199 8.36 3.91 -15.41
N ALA A 200 8.38 5.24 -15.48
CA ALA A 200 7.22 6.04 -15.89
C ALA A 200 6.66 5.61 -17.26
N ASP A 201 7.53 5.26 -18.20
CA ASP A 201 7.13 4.88 -19.56
C ASP A 201 6.22 3.64 -19.63
N LEU A 202 6.23 2.79 -18.59
CA LEU A 202 5.32 1.65 -18.51
C LEU A 202 3.85 2.08 -18.48
N LEU A 203 3.57 3.25 -17.89
CA LEU A 203 2.21 3.79 -17.76
C LEU A 203 1.66 4.34 -19.09
N ASN A 204 2.52 4.56 -20.08
CA ASN A 204 2.10 4.94 -21.43
C ASN A 204 1.55 3.76 -22.24
N GLY A 205 1.77 2.52 -21.77
CA GLY A 205 1.29 1.29 -22.40
C GLY A 205 -0.12 0.88 -21.94
N PRO A 206 -0.74 -0.09 -22.62
CA PRO A 206 -2.00 -0.67 -22.17
C PRO A 206 -1.78 -1.50 -20.89
N LEU A 207 -2.64 -1.30 -19.90
CA LEU A 207 -2.74 -2.10 -18.69
C LEU A 207 -3.80 -3.17 -18.86
N LEU A 208 -3.56 -4.35 -18.31
CA LEU A 208 -4.62 -5.31 -18.04
C LEU A 208 -5.24 -4.95 -16.68
N VAL A 209 -6.48 -4.48 -16.68
CA VAL A 209 -7.16 -3.95 -15.49
C VAL A 209 -8.25 -4.89 -15.00
N GLY A 210 -8.32 -5.08 -13.69
CA GLY A 210 -9.35 -5.87 -13.03
C GLY A 210 -9.93 -5.18 -11.78
N ALA A 211 -11.24 -5.31 -11.59
CA ALA A 211 -11.88 -4.92 -10.34
C ALA A 211 -11.53 -5.92 -9.23
N ILE A 212 -11.07 -5.42 -8.09
CA ILE A 212 -10.62 -6.23 -6.95
C ILE A 212 -11.41 -5.94 -5.68
N ALA A 213 -12.15 -4.82 -5.64
CA ALA A 213 -13.16 -4.63 -4.62
C ALA A 213 -14.22 -5.74 -4.74
N VAL A 214 -14.53 -6.37 -3.60
CA VAL A 214 -15.66 -7.30 -3.53
C VAL A 214 -16.89 -6.48 -3.88
N GLN A 215 -17.52 -6.74 -5.03
CA GLN A 215 -18.84 -6.20 -5.32
C GLN A 215 -19.80 -6.71 -4.23
N ARG A 216 -19.92 -5.97 -3.13
CA ARG A 216 -21.13 -5.99 -2.31
C ARG A 216 -22.18 -5.35 -3.19
N LEU A 217 -22.83 -6.19 -4.01
CA LEU A 217 -24.10 -5.84 -4.63
C LEU A 217 -24.93 -5.13 -3.56
N PRO A 218 -25.57 -3.97 -3.85
CA PRO A 218 -26.46 -3.35 -2.90
C PRO A 218 -27.50 -4.41 -2.53
N LEU A 219 -27.70 -4.63 -1.23
CA LEU A 219 -28.79 -5.48 -0.72
C LEU A 219 -30.11 -4.91 -1.24
N ARG A 220 -30.53 -5.34 -2.45
CA ARG A 220 -31.85 -5.06 -2.97
C ARG A 220 -32.82 -5.96 -2.21
N GLY A 221 -33.64 -5.33 -1.37
CA GLY A 221 -34.92 -5.90 -0.94
C GLY A 221 -34.95 -6.48 0.47
N LEU A 222 -34.85 -5.61 1.48
CA LEU A 222 -35.62 -5.81 2.72
C LEU A 222 -36.38 -4.51 3.02
N PRO A 223 -37.72 -4.48 2.87
CA PRO A 223 -38.50 -3.31 3.28
C PRO A 223 -38.50 -3.25 4.81
N GLY A 224 -37.85 -2.23 5.39
CA GLY A 224 -38.08 -1.87 6.79
C GLY A 224 -36.87 -1.48 7.64
N ALA A 225 -35.62 -1.58 7.17
CA ALA A 225 -34.47 -1.14 7.95
C ALA A 225 -34.21 0.36 7.74
N ARG A 226 -34.82 1.21 8.58
CA ARG A 226 -34.39 2.61 8.73
C ARG A 226 -33.00 2.59 9.36
N LEU A 227 -31.95 2.83 8.57
CA LEU A 227 -30.62 3.15 9.09
C LEU A 227 -30.69 4.52 9.80
N PRO A 228 -30.26 4.65 11.06
CA PRO A 228 -30.19 5.94 11.72
C PRO A 228 -28.95 6.68 11.21
N CYS A 229 -29.12 7.41 10.10
CA CYS A 229 -28.17 8.45 9.71
C CYS A 229 -28.38 9.67 10.61
N ARG A 230 -27.66 9.73 11.73
CA ARG A 230 -27.45 10.96 12.49
C ARG A 230 -26.01 11.04 12.97
N ARG A 231 -25.27 11.95 12.34
CA ARG A 231 -24.15 12.74 12.89
C ARG A 231 -23.17 11.95 13.76
N ARG A 232 -22.16 11.35 13.15
CA ARG A 232 -20.84 11.20 13.79
C ARG A 232 -19.80 11.92 12.94
N SER A 233 -18.91 12.63 13.62
CA SER A 233 -17.87 13.46 13.01
C SER A 233 -16.79 12.58 12.38
N SER A 234 -16.28 13.02 11.23
CA SER A 234 -15.32 12.33 10.36
C SER A 234 -13.97 11.98 10.99
N LEU A 235 -13.67 12.44 12.22
CA LEU A 235 -12.44 12.05 12.94
C LEU A 235 -12.50 10.61 13.49
N GLU A 236 -13.67 10.11 13.87
CA GLU A 236 -13.81 8.77 14.46
C GLU A 236 -13.66 7.66 13.40
N CYS A 237 -14.11 7.91 12.16
CA CYS A 237 -13.91 7.03 11.01
C CYS A 237 -12.42 6.89 10.62
N TRP A 238 -11.63 7.92 10.95
CA TRP A 238 -10.21 8.01 10.68
C TRP A 238 -9.36 7.28 11.72
N GLN A 239 -9.72 7.40 13.01
CA GLN A 239 -9.10 6.61 14.08
C GLN A 239 -9.38 5.11 13.93
N GLU A 240 -10.54 4.73 13.41
CA GLU A 240 -10.82 3.33 13.05
C GLU A 240 -9.97 2.84 11.87
N CYS A 241 -9.61 3.65 10.86
CA CYS A 241 -8.71 3.21 9.78
C CYS A 241 -7.27 2.97 10.26
N VAL A 242 -6.75 3.86 11.13
CA VAL A 242 -5.42 3.69 11.75
C VAL A 242 -5.42 2.53 12.75
N GLN A 243 -6.52 2.33 13.51
CA GLN A 243 -6.65 1.19 14.40
C GLN A 243 -6.90 -0.12 13.67
N VAL A 244 -7.62 -0.15 12.54
CA VAL A 244 -7.84 -1.36 11.74
C VAL A 244 -6.52 -1.80 11.12
N CYS A 245 -5.71 -0.89 10.56
CA CYS A 245 -4.35 -1.24 10.09
C CYS A 245 -3.46 -1.79 11.23
N ARG A 246 -3.58 -1.25 12.45
CA ARG A 246 -2.80 -1.73 13.62
C ARG A 246 -3.35 -3.02 14.26
N LEU A 247 -4.66 -3.27 14.22
CA LEU A 247 -5.30 -4.43 14.89
C LEU A 247 -5.35 -5.67 14.01
N THR A 248 -5.49 -5.55 12.69
CA THR A 248 -5.45 -6.74 11.81
C THR A 248 -4.03 -7.28 11.61
N GLN A 249 -2.97 -6.48 11.80
CA GLN A 249 -1.59 -6.96 11.67
C GLN A 249 -1.05 -7.68 12.92
N ILE A 250 -1.57 -7.39 14.13
CA ILE A 250 -1.07 -8.01 15.38
C ILE A 250 -1.80 -9.31 15.73
N LEU A 251 -3.07 -9.48 15.35
CA LEU A 251 -3.85 -10.64 15.80
C LEU A 251 -3.71 -11.90 14.93
N ASP A 252 -3.28 -11.78 13.66
CA ASP A 252 -3.19 -12.95 12.77
C ASP A 252 -1.77 -13.54 12.64
N ILE A 253 -0.74 -12.92 13.24
CA ILE A 253 0.66 -13.43 13.21
C ILE A 253 0.97 -14.32 14.43
N LEU A 254 0.12 -14.35 15.46
CA LEU A 254 0.31 -15.15 16.67
C LEU A 254 -0.69 -16.31 16.82
N CYS A 255 -0.91 -17.16 15.80
CA CYS A 255 -1.36 -18.54 16.07
C CYS A 255 -1.26 -19.49 14.85
N PRO A 256 -0.20 -20.31 14.73
CA PRO A 256 -0.32 -21.61 14.10
C PRO A 256 -0.50 -22.64 15.23
N LEU A 257 -1.63 -23.34 15.28
CA LEU A 257 -1.76 -24.77 15.65
C LEU A 257 -3.23 -25.15 15.81
N GLY A 258 -3.66 -26.17 15.08
CA GLY A 258 -5.01 -26.69 15.10
C GLY A 258 -5.35 -27.50 16.36
N GLY A 259 -6.64 -27.44 16.73
CA GLY A 259 -7.42 -28.54 17.26
C GLY A 259 -7.12 -29.03 18.69
N ARG A 260 -7.91 -28.54 19.66
CA ARG A 260 -8.86 -29.35 20.44
C ARG A 260 -9.61 -28.50 21.47
N THR A 261 -10.85 -28.90 21.71
CA THR A 261 -11.85 -28.36 22.64
C THR A 261 -11.35 -28.19 24.08
N ALA A 262 -11.48 -27.00 24.67
CA ALA A 262 -11.76 -26.77 26.10
C ALA A 262 -12.13 -25.30 26.36
N GLU A 263 -13.11 -25.08 27.23
CA GLU A 263 -13.68 -23.79 27.66
C GLU A 263 -12.65 -22.80 28.26
N PRO A 264 -12.89 -21.47 28.19
CA PRO A 264 -11.95 -20.49 28.72
C PRO A 264 -12.12 -20.30 30.23
N ARG A 265 -11.10 -20.70 31.01
CA ARG A 265 -10.82 -20.13 32.33
C ARG A 265 -9.89 -18.93 32.16
N ALA A 266 -10.37 -17.77 32.60
CA ALA A 266 -9.62 -16.52 32.64
C ALA A 266 -8.32 -16.66 33.46
N VAL A 267 -7.19 -16.32 32.84
CA VAL A 267 -5.95 -15.97 33.55
C VAL A 267 -5.52 -14.60 33.03
N ALA A 268 -5.56 -13.63 33.94
CA ALA A 268 -5.09 -12.27 33.71
C ALA A 268 -3.56 -12.28 33.59
N LEU A 269 -3.04 -11.76 32.48
CA LEU A 269 -1.66 -11.29 32.36
C LEU A 269 -1.68 -9.83 31.90
N GLY A 270 -0.95 -9.02 32.66
CA GLY A 270 -1.07 -7.57 32.69
C GLY A 270 -0.70 -6.89 31.39
N ALA A 271 -1.56 -5.95 30.99
CA ALA A 271 -1.23 -4.90 30.05
C ALA A 271 -0.11 -4.04 30.63
N ALA A 272 1.09 -4.15 30.06
CA ALA A 272 2.10 -3.10 30.19
C ALA A 272 1.68 -1.96 29.26
N ALA A 273 1.23 -0.87 29.86
CA ALA A 273 0.86 0.36 29.18
C ALA A 273 2.10 1.00 28.52
N TRP A 274 2.07 1.20 27.20
CA TRP A 274 3.02 2.08 26.51
C TRP A 274 2.58 3.54 26.71
N PRO A 275 3.49 4.50 26.98
CA PRO A 275 3.10 5.87 27.30
C PRO A 275 2.52 6.59 26.08
N LEU A 276 1.32 7.16 26.27
CA LEU A 276 0.69 8.16 25.43
C LEU A 276 1.46 9.50 25.49
N GLN A 277 2.67 9.55 24.96
CA GLN A 277 3.43 10.80 24.80
C GLN A 277 4.14 10.82 23.44
N ASN A 278 3.35 10.92 22.38
CA ASN A 278 3.78 11.52 21.12
C ASN A 278 2.59 12.25 20.50
N ARG A 279 2.27 13.42 21.09
CA ARG A 279 1.46 14.45 20.44
C ARG A 279 2.39 15.41 19.69
N GLY A 280 3.13 14.87 18.71
CA GLY A 280 3.71 15.65 17.62
C GLY A 280 2.63 15.92 16.58
N ARG A 281 2.54 17.16 16.12
CA ARG A 281 1.45 17.68 15.28
C ARG A 281 1.42 17.01 13.90
N TYR A 282 0.48 16.10 13.67
CA TYR A 282 -0.02 15.86 12.31
C TYR A 282 -0.89 17.06 11.90
N PRO A 283 -0.60 17.75 10.79
CA PRO A 283 -1.52 18.77 10.27
C PRO A 283 -2.81 18.07 9.84
N GLY A 284 -3.94 18.57 10.34
CA GLY A 284 -5.25 17.95 10.14
C GLY A 284 -5.68 17.93 8.68
N GLY A 285 -5.93 16.73 8.14
CA GLY A 285 -6.57 16.55 6.84
C GLY A 285 -8.02 17.01 6.88
N SER A 286 -8.36 17.98 6.02
CA SER A 286 -9.73 18.48 5.84
C SER A 286 -10.42 17.78 4.66
N ARG A 287 -11.76 17.91 4.58
CA ARG A 287 -12.67 17.34 3.55
C ARG A 287 -12.35 17.67 2.07
N SER A 288 -11.19 18.23 1.76
CA SER A 288 -10.89 18.91 0.49
C SER A 288 -10.36 18.01 -0.65
N GLU A 289 -9.97 16.77 -0.37
CA GLU A 289 -9.08 15.99 -1.25
C GLU A 289 -9.83 15.08 -2.24
N VAL A 290 -10.87 14.37 -1.77
CA VAL A 290 -11.86 13.76 -2.69
C VAL A 290 -12.35 14.84 -3.63
N SER A 291 -12.58 16.07 -3.15
CA SER A 291 -12.95 17.18 -4.02
C SER A 291 -11.83 17.66 -4.97
N ARG A 292 -10.54 17.54 -4.62
CA ARG A 292 -9.40 17.90 -5.49
C ARG A 292 -9.11 16.85 -6.57
N HIS A 293 -9.07 15.56 -6.21
CA HIS A 293 -8.94 14.49 -7.19
C HIS A 293 -10.17 14.44 -8.13
N VAL A 294 -11.38 14.65 -7.58
CA VAL A 294 -12.61 14.81 -8.39
C VAL A 294 -12.55 16.06 -9.28
N ALA A 295 -11.95 17.15 -8.83
CA ALA A 295 -11.74 18.34 -9.67
C ALA A 295 -10.75 18.06 -10.82
N ARG A 296 -9.69 17.27 -10.59
CA ARG A 296 -8.76 16.80 -11.63
C ARG A 296 -9.50 15.93 -12.66
N CYS A 297 -10.30 14.96 -12.19
CA CYS A 297 -11.10 14.09 -13.04
C CYS A 297 -12.20 14.82 -13.83
N ALA A 298 -12.82 15.84 -13.23
CA ALA A 298 -13.80 16.68 -13.92
C ALA A 298 -13.18 17.46 -15.09
N SER A 299 -11.89 17.81 -15.01
CA SER A 299 -11.17 18.50 -16.09
C SER A 299 -10.79 17.59 -17.27
N TYR A 300 -10.72 16.27 -17.07
CA TYR A 300 -10.52 15.30 -18.16
C TYR A 300 -11.79 15.01 -18.96
N ARG A 301 -12.97 15.35 -18.42
CA ARG A 301 -14.29 15.10 -19.06
C ARG A 301 -14.82 16.29 -19.88
N SER A 302 -14.07 17.40 -19.94
CA SER A 302 -14.40 18.62 -20.69
C SER A 302 -13.54 18.78 -21.93
#